data_AF-A0AA38SW51-F1
#
_entry.id   AF-A0AA38SW51-F1
#
_cell.length_a   1.000
_cell.length_b   1.000
_cell.length_c   1.000
_cell.angle_alpha   90.00
_cell.angle_beta   90.00
_cell.angle_gamma   90.00
#
_symmetry.space_group_name_H-M   'P 1'
#
loop_
_entity.id
_entity.type
_entity.pdbx_description
1 polymer ?
#
loop_
_entity_poly.entity_id
_entity_poly.type
_entity_poly.pdbx_seq_one_letter_code
_entity_poly.pdbx_strand_id
1 'polypeptide(L)'
;MGLWHEVEVSYRWLGNMLQRNAFRDKTPKEILEWLANKAEEIVVEMSKDKDEETLGDSHDKLIVADSMYRVIQTIKVKYANDIEQNGEDGFFGLLSSMIADILVACFTNLPRVIAMKCHEDAIEKREASVQFAAKLLGSTKKIIEKIQLCDIPTLDPDQMASIDEWRVHLKQSFL
;
A
#
# COMPACT_ATOMS: atom_id res chain seq x y z
N MET A 1 -2.53 -17.08 -8.94
CA MET A 1 -3.42 -16.04 -9.52
C MET A 1 -3.17 -14.78 -8.72
N GLY A 2 -2.73 -13.68 -9.35
CA GLY A 2 -2.27 -12.50 -8.60
C GLY A 2 -3.39 -11.76 -7.87
N LEU A 3 -3.05 -11.03 -6.81
CA LEU A 3 -3.99 -10.26 -5.98
C LEU A 3 -4.92 -9.35 -6.81
N TRP A 4 -4.37 -8.67 -7.82
CA TRP A 4 -5.15 -7.81 -8.70
C TRP A 4 -6.23 -8.55 -9.49
N HIS A 5 -5.93 -9.76 -9.95
CA HIS A 5 -6.93 -10.60 -10.61
C HIS A 5 -8.01 -11.04 -9.60
N GLU A 6 -7.60 -11.35 -8.37
CA GLU A 6 -8.53 -11.71 -7.32
C GLU A 6 -9.54 -10.59 -7.03
N VAL A 7 -9.05 -9.35 -6.90
CA VAL A 7 -9.88 -8.17 -6.62
C VAL A 7 -10.75 -7.80 -7.82
N GLU A 8 -10.15 -7.62 -9.00
CA GLU A 8 -10.84 -7.06 -10.18
C GLU A 8 -11.78 -8.07 -10.85
N VAL A 9 -11.34 -9.33 -10.97
CA VAL A 9 -12.06 -10.34 -11.75
C VAL A 9 -12.91 -11.23 -10.84
N SER A 10 -12.36 -11.62 -9.69
CA SER A 10 -13.04 -12.56 -8.79
C SER A 10 -13.86 -11.89 -7.70
N TYR A 11 -13.80 -10.54 -7.60
CA TYR A 11 -14.41 -9.77 -6.52
C TYR A 11 -14.08 -10.40 -5.16
N ARG A 12 -12.80 -10.70 -4.95
CA ARG A 12 -12.28 -11.27 -3.70
C ARG A 12 -11.03 -10.52 -3.25
N TRP A 13 -10.78 -10.50 -1.96
CA TRP A 13 -9.56 -9.98 -1.37
C TRP A 13 -9.05 -10.98 -0.35
N LEU A 14 -7.88 -11.57 -0.62
CA LEU A 14 -7.27 -12.59 0.23
C LEU A 14 -8.25 -13.74 0.56
N GLY A 15 -8.97 -14.23 -0.44
CA GLY A 15 -9.99 -15.27 -0.33
C GLY A 15 -11.36 -14.79 0.16
N ASN A 16 -11.47 -13.58 0.70
CA ASN A 16 -12.74 -13.04 1.20
C ASN A 16 -13.56 -12.38 0.08
N MET A 17 -14.85 -12.68 -0.02
CA MET A 17 -15.72 -12.09 -1.04
C MET A 17 -15.94 -10.59 -0.83
N LEU A 18 -15.66 -9.80 -1.87
CA LEU A 18 -15.96 -8.37 -1.99
C LEU A 18 -17.31 -8.10 -2.67
N GLN A 19 -18.15 -9.12 -2.89
CA GLN A 19 -19.36 -8.97 -3.69
C GLN A 19 -20.30 -7.91 -3.11
N ARG A 20 -20.87 -7.09 -4.00
CA ARG A 20 -21.78 -5.98 -3.67
C ARG A 20 -22.97 -6.40 -2.79
N ASN A 21 -23.42 -7.65 -2.91
CA ASN A 21 -24.51 -8.19 -2.10
C ASN A 21 -24.13 -8.38 -0.62
N ALA A 22 -22.86 -8.65 -0.32
CA ALA A 22 -22.37 -8.81 1.05
C ALA A 22 -22.36 -7.48 1.82
N PHE A 23 -22.37 -6.35 1.11
CA PHE A 23 -22.29 -5.00 1.66
C PHE A 23 -23.50 -4.13 1.33
N ARG A 24 -24.61 -4.73 0.86
CA ARG A 24 -25.76 -4.00 0.32
C ARG A 24 -26.36 -3.00 1.31
N ASP A 25 -26.34 -3.35 2.59
CA ASP A 25 -26.90 -2.56 3.69
C ASP A 25 -25.80 -2.06 4.64
N LYS A 26 -24.55 -2.03 4.16
CA LYS A 26 -23.40 -1.60 4.95
C LYS A 26 -22.97 -0.20 4.56
N THR A 27 -22.81 0.65 5.57
CA THR A 27 -22.14 1.93 5.41
C THR A 27 -20.66 1.69 5.08
N PRO A 28 -19.96 2.58 4.37
CA PRO A 28 -18.53 2.49 4.11
C PRO A 28 -17.71 2.30 5.37
N LYS A 29 -18.08 2.95 6.48
CA LYS A 29 -17.43 2.73 7.77
C LYS A 29 -17.50 1.25 8.20
N GLU A 30 -18.67 0.62 8.09
CA GLU A 30 -18.81 -0.81 8.40
C GLU A 30 -18.04 -1.71 7.43
N ILE A 31 -18.01 -1.36 6.13
CA ILE A 31 -17.24 -2.10 5.12
C ILE A 31 -15.74 -2.07 5.47
N LEU A 32 -15.25 -0.91 5.91
CA LEU A 32 -13.84 -0.71 6.24
C LEU A 32 -13.48 -1.33 7.58
N GLU A 33 -14.37 -1.28 8.57
CA GLU A 33 -14.19 -2.06 9.80
C GLU A 33 -14.16 -3.57 9.52
N TRP A 34 -15.00 -4.05 8.62
CA TRP A 34 -14.95 -5.44 8.18
C TRP A 34 -13.61 -5.78 7.53
N LEU A 35 -13.09 -4.93 6.63
CA LEU A 35 -11.77 -5.11 6.00
C LEU A 35 -10.64 -5.11 7.05
N ALA A 36 -10.68 -4.21 8.02
CA ALA A 36 -9.67 -4.15 9.09
C ALA A 36 -9.71 -5.41 9.97
N ASN A 37 -10.89 -5.87 10.36
CA ASN A 37 -11.03 -7.10 11.15
C ASN A 37 -10.54 -8.32 10.37
N LYS A 38 -10.86 -8.41 9.06
CA LYS A 38 -10.33 -9.48 8.20
C LYS A 38 -8.82 -9.42 8.04
N ALA A 39 -8.27 -8.22 7.87
CA ALA A 39 -6.83 -8.04 7.83
C ALA A 39 -6.15 -8.51 9.13
N GLU A 40 -6.72 -8.16 10.29
CA GLU A 40 -6.22 -8.56 11.60
C GLU A 40 -6.29 -10.08 11.82
N GLU A 41 -7.43 -10.70 11.49
CA GLU A 41 -7.60 -12.16 11.52
C GLU A 41 -6.49 -12.85 10.72
N ILE A 42 -6.26 -12.38 9.50
CA ILE A 42 -5.26 -12.93 8.59
C ILE A 42 -3.83 -12.78 9.14
N VAL A 43 -3.48 -11.61 9.69
CA VAL A 43 -2.17 -11.38 10.31
C VAL A 43 -1.97 -12.28 11.53
N VAL A 44 -2.99 -12.41 12.37
CA VAL A 44 -2.95 -13.26 13.56
C VAL A 44 -2.85 -14.74 13.19
N GLU A 45 -3.60 -15.22 12.20
CA GLU A 45 -3.52 -16.59 11.72
C GLU A 45 -2.13 -16.91 11.15
N MET A 46 -1.60 -16.06 10.28
CA MET A 46 -0.27 -16.26 9.71
C MET A 46 0.86 -16.13 10.73
N SER A 47 0.70 -15.34 11.79
CA SER A 47 1.69 -15.25 12.88
C SER A 47 1.80 -16.52 13.75
N LYS A 48 0.82 -17.44 13.64
CA LYS A 48 0.81 -18.71 14.38
C LYS A 48 1.54 -19.84 13.62
N ASP A 49 1.64 -19.74 12.30
CA ASP A 49 2.40 -20.69 11.49
C ASP A 49 3.90 -20.38 11.62
N LYS A 50 4.64 -21.33 12.21
CA LYS A 50 6.08 -21.22 12.47
C LYS A 50 6.97 -21.86 11.40
N ASP A 51 6.37 -22.44 10.35
CA ASP A 51 7.11 -23.15 9.31
C ASP A 51 7.61 -22.17 8.24
N GLU A 52 8.90 -21.82 8.34
CA GLU A 52 9.67 -20.95 7.42
C GLU A 52 9.68 -21.45 5.96
N GLU A 53 9.27 -22.68 5.66
CA GLU A 53 9.40 -23.30 4.33
C GLU A 53 8.30 -22.95 3.32
N THR A 54 7.19 -22.34 3.74
CA THR A 54 6.09 -21.90 2.82
C THR A 54 6.04 -20.38 2.59
N LEU A 55 7.19 -19.72 2.75
CA LEU A 55 7.35 -18.27 2.90
C LEU A 55 6.94 -17.40 1.69
N GLY A 56 6.90 -17.94 0.47
CA GLY A 56 6.75 -17.12 -0.74
C GLY A 56 5.35 -16.49 -0.88
N ASP A 57 4.31 -17.33 -0.92
CA ASP A 57 2.93 -16.88 -1.16
C ASP A 57 2.23 -16.39 0.13
N SER A 58 2.79 -16.72 1.31
CA SER A 58 2.26 -16.24 2.61
C SER A 58 2.75 -14.82 2.94
N HIS A 59 4.00 -14.48 2.60
CA HIS A 59 4.57 -13.17 2.93
C HIS A 59 3.89 -12.02 2.18
N ASP A 60 3.59 -12.20 0.89
CA ASP A 60 2.86 -11.21 0.10
C ASP A 60 1.45 -10.97 0.65
N LYS A 61 0.75 -12.03 1.07
CA LYS A 61 -0.57 -11.93 1.71
C LYS A 61 -0.48 -11.21 3.05
N LEU A 62 0.57 -11.47 3.82
CA LEU A 62 0.78 -10.82 5.12
C LEU A 62 1.02 -9.32 4.94
N ILE A 63 1.86 -8.92 3.99
CA ILE A 63 2.10 -7.50 3.67
C ILE A 63 0.79 -6.82 3.28
N VAL A 64 -0.01 -7.46 2.42
CA VAL A 64 -1.28 -6.91 1.94
C VAL A 64 -2.28 -6.75 3.07
N ALA A 65 -2.40 -7.75 3.95
CA ALA A 65 -3.25 -7.70 5.13
C ALA A 65 -2.79 -6.61 6.10
N ASP A 66 -1.53 -6.62 6.52
CA ASP A 66 -0.98 -5.62 7.45
C ASP A 66 -1.12 -4.19 6.90
N SER A 67 -0.88 -3.99 5.60
CA SER A 67 -1.06 -2.69 4.96
C SER A 67 -2.51 -2.21 5.03
N MET A 68 -3.47 -3.07 4.72
CA MET A 68 -4.90 -2.74 4.79
C MET A 68 -5.30 -2.38 6.23
N TYR A 69 -4.89 -3.19 7.21
CA TYR A 69 -5.14 -2.93 8.63
C TYR A 69 -4.60 -1.56 9.03
N ARG A 70 -3.31 -1.28 8.77
CA ARG A 70 -2.66 -0.04 9.18
C ARG A 70 -3.26 1.20 8.52
N VAL A 71 -3.67 1.12 7.26
CA VAL A 71 -4.34 2.22 6.56
C VAL A 71 -5.68 2.53 7.21
N ILE A 72 -6.51 1.51 7.47
CA ILE A 72 -7.83 1.72 8.08
C ILE A 72 -7.71 2.24 9.52
N GLN A 73 -6.79 1.69 10.32
CA GLN A 73 -6.56 2.21 11.68
C GLN A 73 -6.07 3.66 11.66
N THR A 74 -5.22 4.02 10.70
CA THR A 74 -4.78 5.42 10.53
C THR A 74 -5.95 6.34 10.20
N ILE A 75 -6.85 5.90 9.30
CA ILE A 75 -8.07 6.64 8.96
C ILE A 75 -8.94 6.84 10.19
N LYS A 76 -9.22 5.76 10.94
CA LYS A 76 -10.07 5.79 12.14
C LYS A 76 -9.54 6.72 13.22
N VAL A 77 -8.23 6.73 13.46
CA VAL A 77 -7.64 7.52 14.54
C VAL A 77 -7.50 9.00 14.15
N LYS A 78 -7.03 9.28 12.93
CA LYS A 78 -6.65 10.65 12.56
C LYS A 78 -7.77 11.46 11.94
N TYR A 79 -8.71 10.80 11.28
CA TYR A 79 -9.73 11.46 10.48
C TYR A 79 -11.15 11.19 11.01
N ALA A 80 -11.26 10.78 12.29
CA ALA A 80 -12.54 10.52 12.94
C ALA A 80 -13.52 11.69 12.76
N ASN A 81 -13.03 12.92 12.97
CA ASN A 81 -13.83 14.14 12.83
C ASN A 81 -14.20 14.44 11.36
N ASP A 82 -13.27 14.21 10.42
CA ASP A 82 -13.52 14.44 8.98
C ASP A 82 -14.55 13.46 8.43
N ILE A 83 -14.56 12.23 8.94
CA ILE A 83 -15.55 11.20 8.63
C ILE A 83 -16.93 11.59 9.17
N GLU A 84 -16.98 12.13 10.40
CA GLU A 84 -18.23 12.61 11.00
C GLU A 84 -18.81 13.81 10.25
N GLN A 85 -17.97 14.68 9.69
CA GLN A 85 -18.38 15.89 8.98
C GLN A 85 -18.71 15.67 7.50
N ASN A 86 -17.90 14.87 6.79
CA ASN A 86 -18.00 14.68 5.33
C ASN A 86 -18.73 13.40 4.93
N GLY A 87 -19.15 12.60 5.91
CA GLY A 87 -19.89 11.36 5.69
C GLY A 87 -19.13 10.32 4.88
N GLU A 88 -19.90 9.50 4.17
CA GLU A 88 -19.45 8.31 3.45
C GLU A 88 -18.48 8.61 2.29
N ASP A 89 -18.77 9.66 1.51
CA ASP A 89 -17.95 10.07 0.37
C ASP A 89 -16.59 10.64 0.82
N GLY A 90 -16.56 11.37 1.94
CA GLY A 90 -15.33 11.88 2.54
C GLY A 90 -14.37 10.76 2.96
N PHE A 91 -14.90 9.66 3.48
CA PHE A 91 -14.09 8.51 3.89
C PHE A 91 -13.37 7.86 2.70
N PHE A 92 -14.07 7.58 1.59
CA PHE A 92 -13.44 6.97 0.42
C PHE A 92 -12.42 7.90 -0.27
N GLY A 93 -12.68 9.20 -0.25
CA GLY A 93 -11.72 10.21 -0.69
C GLY A 93 -10.42 10.15 0.12
N LEU A 94 -10.52 10.12 1.45
CA LEU A 94 -9.36 10.00 2.35
C LEU A 94 -8.59 8.70 2.15
N LEU A 95 -9.29 7.57 2.01
CA LEU A 95 -8.68 6.28 1.73
C LEU A 95 -7.91 6.32 0.39
N SER A 96 -8.54 6.87 -0.65
CA SER A 96 -7.94 6.98 -1.97
C SER A 96 -6.71 7.88 -1.95
N SER A 97 -6.77 9.02 -1.24
CA SER A 97 -5.63 9.92 -1.04
C SER A 97 -4.48 9.20 -0.35
N MET A 98 -4.72 8.52 0.78
CA MET A 98 -3.66 7.81 1.50
C MET A 98 -3.02 6.69 0.68
N ILE A 99 -3.80 5.97 -0.13
CA ILE A 99 -3.25 4.96 -1.04
C ILE A 99 -2.37 5.64 -2.10
N ALA A 100 -2.85 6.73 -2.71
CA ALA A 100 -2.08 7.49 -3.68
C ALA A 100 -0.77 8.01 -3.08
N ASP A 101 -0.81 8.55 -1.87
CA ASP A 101 0.33 9.07 -1.12
C ASP A 101 1.38 7.98 -0.84
N ILE A 102 0.94 6.80 -0.39
CA ILE A 102 1.83 5.64 -0.17
C ILE A 102 2.47 5.21 -1.49
N LEU A 103 1.70 5.17 -2.58
CA LEU A 103 2.23 4.82 -3.89
C LEU A 103 3.26 5.84 -4.36
N VAL A 104 2.97 7.13 -4.24
CA VAL A 104 3.91 8.21 -4.59
C VAL A 104 5.20 8.08 -3.79
N ALA A 105 5.13 7.91 -2.47
CA ALA A 105 6.31 7.71 -1.62
C ALA A 105 7.13 6.48 -2.04
N CYS A 106 6.47 5.36 -2.38
CA CYS A 106 7.15 4.18 -2.90
C CYS A 106 7.85 4.45 -4.25
N PHE A 107 7.18 5.15 -5.16
CA PHE A 107 7.72 5.46 -6.48
C PHE A 107 8.89 6.46 -6.43
N THR A 108 8.83 7.47 -5.55
CA THR A 108 9.95 8.40 -5.34
C THR A 108 11.19 7.71 -4.77
N ASN A 109 11.02 6.55 -4.13
CA ASN A 109 12.12 5.80 -3.51
C ASN A 109 12.77 4.79 -4.46
N LEU A 110 12.12 4.49 -5.59
CA LEU A 110 12.64 3.54 -6.57
C LEU A 110 14.05 3.89 -7.08
N PRO A 111 14.38 5.14 -7.43
CA PRO A 111 15.74 5.46 -7.88
C PRO A 111 16.80 5.12 -6.83
N ARG A 112 16.52 5.39 -5.55
CA ARG A 112 17.43 5.07 -4.43
C ARG A 112 17.59 3.56 -4.25
N VAL A 113 16.47 2.81 -4.26
CA VAL A 113 16.48 1.34 -4.16
C VAL A 113 17.23 0.71 -5.33
N ILE A 114 17.00 1.19 -6.55
CA ILE A 114 17.71 0.76 -7.76
C ILE A 114 19.20 1.03 -7.62
N ALA A 115 19.60 2.23 -7.20
CA ALA A 115 21.02 2.56 -6.99
C ALA A 115 21.68 1.62 -5.97
N MET A 116 21.06 1.42 -4.80
CA MET A 116 21.55 0.48 -3.78
C MET A 116 21.73 -0.93 -4.34
N LYS A 117 20.75 -1.39 -5.12
CA LYS A 117 20.75 -2.69 -5.78
C LYS A 117 21.85 -2.80 -6.86
N CYS A 118 22.15 -1.74 -7.61
CA CYS A 118 23.20 -1.73 -8.62
C CYS A 118 24.64 -1.67 -8.06
N HIS A 119 24.78 -1.31 -6.78
CA HIS A 119 26.05 -1.25 -6.05
C HIS A 119 26.36 -2.52 -5.24
N GLU A 120 25.63 -3.63 -5.47
CA GLU A 120 25.86 -4.90 -4.78
C GLU A 120 27.19 -5.56 -5.22
N ASP A 121 28.03 -5.97 -4.26
CA ASP A 121 29.45 -6.33 -4.49
C ASP A 121 29.69 -7.60 -5.32
N ALA A 122 28.75 -8.54 -5.32
CA ALA A 122 28.89 -9.78 -6.07
C ALA A 122 28.37 -9.61 -7.51
N ILE A 123 29.22 -9.85 -8.51
CA ILE A 123 28.92 -9.65 -9.94
C ILE A 123 27.65 -10.38 -10.39
N GLU A 124 27.43 -11.61 -9.94
CA GLU A 124 26.21 -12.40 -10.25
C GLU A 124 24.95 -11.78 -9.62
N LYS A 125 25.07 -11.28 -8.38
CA LYS A 125 23.98 -10.54 -7.73
C LYS A 125 23.73 -9.21 -8.43
N ARG A 126 24.78 -8.56 -8.95
CA ARG A 126 24.71 -7.30 -9.68
C ARG A 126 24.01 -7.47 -11.03
N GLU A 127 24.26 -8.54 -11.79
CA GLU A 127 23.56 -8.79 -13.06
C GLU A 127 22.05 -9.04 -12.85
N ALA A 128 21.69 -9.94 -11.93
CA ALA A 128 20.29 -10.20 -11.59
C ALA A 128 19.59 -8.94 -11.04
N SER A 129 20.31 -8.17 -10.24
CA SER A 129 19.86 -6.89 -9.69
C SER A 129 19.66 -5.81 -10.76
N VAL A 130 20.59 -5.66 -11.71
CA VAL A 130 20.47 -4.73 -12.85
C VAL A 130 19.31 -5.14 -13.76
N GLN A 131 19.12 -6.44 -14.01
CA GLN A 131 17.99 -6.93 -14.79
C GLN A 131 16.66 -6.64 -14.10
N PHE A 132 16.58 -6.87 -12.77
CA PHE A 132 15.41 -6.52 -11.96
C PHE A 132 15.14 -5.02 -11.98
N ALA A 133 16.16 -4.19 -11.79
CA ALA A 133 16.06 -2.73 -11.84
C ALA A 133 15.57 -2.23 -13.20
N ALA A 134 16.10 -2.75 -14.30
CA ALA A 134 15.66 -2.40 -15.65
C ALA A 134 14.20 -2.78 -15.90
N LYS A 135 13.78 -3.97 -15.44
CA LYS A 135 12.38 -4.42 -15.54
C LYS A 135 11.45 -3.53 -14.68
N LEU A 136 11.87 -3.19 -13.47
CA LEU A 136 11.13 -2.34 -12.56
C LEU A 136 10.97 -0.94 -13.16
N LEU A 137 12.07 -0.33 -13.61
CA LEU A 137 12.07 0.99 -14.27
C LEU A 137 11.17 1.00 -15.52
N GLY A 138 11.24 -0.04 -16.35
CA GLY A 138 10.37 -0.17 -17.52
C GLY A 138 8.89 -0.27 -17.15
N SER A 139 8.56 -1.02 -16.09
CA SER A 139 7.20 -1.23 -15.62
C SER A 139 6.61 0.02 -14.94
N THR A 140 7.45 0.84 -14.31
CA THR A 140 7.02 2.02 -13.54
C THR A 140 7.20 3.35 -14.29
N LYS A 141 7.88 3.37 -15.45
CA LYS A 141 8.19 4.59 -16.24
C LYS A 141 7.00 5.53 -16.41
N LYS A 142 5.87 5.04 -16.94
CA LYS A 142 4.68 5.87 -17.19
C LYS A 142 4.05 6.42 -15.90
N ILE A 143 4.25 5.72 -14.78
CA ILE A 143 3.77 6.16 -13.47
C ILE A 143 4.67 7.28 -12.95
N ILE A 144 6.00 7.11 -13.04
CA ILE A 144 6.98 8.12 -12.66
C ILE A 144 6.79 9.40 -13.49
N GLU A 145 6.59 9.29 -14.81
CA GLU A 145 6.33 10.44 -15.70
C GLU A 145 5.08 11.22 -15.27
N LYS A 146 4.04 10.53 -14.80
CA LYS A 146 2.83 11.19 -14.28
C LYS A 146 3.06 11.83 -12.91
N ILE A 147 3.82 11.17 -12.03
CA ILE A 147 4.14 11.70 -10.69
C ILE A 147 5.00 12.96 -10.79
N GLN A 148 5.96 13.00 -11.73
CA GLN A 148 6.78 14.20 -12.01
C GLN A 148 5.97 15.42 -12.47
N LEU A 149 4.75 15.21 -12.95
CA LEU A 149 3.82 16.28 -13.34
C LEU A 149 2.91 16.72 -12.19
N CYS A 150 2.90 15.99 -11.07
CA CYS A 150 2.17 16.38 -9.86
C CYS A 150 3.02 17.36 -9.03
N ASP A 151 2.37 18.30 -8.34
CA ASP A 151 3.04 19.12 -7.34
C ASP A 151 3.38 18.24 -6.12
N ILE A 152 4.64 17.79 -6.06
CA ILE A 152 5.16 16.95 -4.98
C ILE A 152 5.69 17.85 -3.86
N PRO A 153 5.45 17.52 -2.58
CA PRO A 153 6.00 18.30 -1.48
C PRO A 153 7.53 18.40 -1.52
N THR A 154 8.04 19.60 -1.24
CA THR A 154 9.48 19.86 -1.07
C THR A 154 9.99 19.29 0.25
N LEU A 155 10.25 17.98 0.24
CA LEU A 155 11.00 17.27 1.28
C LEU A 155 12.45 17.11 0.84
N ASP A 156 13.38 16.92 1.77
CA ASP A 156 14.75 16.55 1.37
C ASP A 156 14.78 15.07 0.89
N PRO A 157 15.80 14.65 0.10
CA PRO A 157 15.85 13.30 -0.47
C PRO A 157 15.83 12.14 0.56
N ASP A 158 16.34 12.35 1.76
CA ASP A 158 16.30 11.35 2.84
C ASP A 158 14.91 11.31 3.51
N GLN A 159 14.25 12.46 3.65
CA GLN A 159 12.84 12.51 4.07
C GLN A 159 11.91 11.90 3.03
N MET A 160 12.11 12.19 1.74
CA MET A 160 11.36 11.55 0.66
C MET A 160 11.51 10.03 0.69
N ALA A 161 12.67 9.52 1.16
CA ALA A 161 12.93 8.09 1.29
C ALA A 161 12.15 7.40 2.42
N SER A 162 11.53 8.15 3.33
CA SER A 162 10.84 7.60 4.50
C SER A 162 9.32 7.73 4.36
N ILE A 163 8.63 6.59 4.28
CA ILE A 163 7.15 6.55 4.27
C ILE A 163 6.58 7.22 5.53
N ASP A 164 7.27 7.13 6.66
CA ASP A 164 6.83 7.75 7.91
C ASP A 164 6.97 9.28 7.86
N GLU A 165 7.99 9.82 7.19
CA GLU A 165 8.14 11.27 6.97
C GLU A 165 7.08 11.79 5.99
N TRP A 166 6.80 11.07 4.91
CA TRP A 166 5.65 11.38 4.03
C TRP A 166 4.33 11.42 4.82
N ARG A 167 4.11 10.42 5.68
CA ARG A 167 2.94 10.38 6.57
C ARG A 167 2.91 11.51 7.57
N VAL A 168 4.04 12.11 7.95
CA VAL A 168 4.08 13.29 8.82
C VAL A 168 3.78 14.55 8.01
N HIS A 169 4.38 14.70 6.83
CA HIS A 169 4.17 15.85 5.96
C HIS A 169 2.71 15.96 5.49
N LEU A 170 2.11 14.85 5.08
CA LEU A 170 0.71 14.81 4.65
C LEU A 170 -0.26 15.16 5.78
N LYS A 171 0.13 15.03 7.07
CA LYS A 171 -0.70 15.53 8.18
C LYS A 171 -0.74 17.06 8.23
N GLN A 172 0.30 17.74 7.73
CA GLN A 172 0.46 19.18 7.85
C GLN A 172 -0.17 19.94 6.68
N SER A 173 -0.29 19.32 5.51
CA SER A 173 -0.81 19.94 4.28
C SER A 173 -2.33 20.08 4.20
N PHE A 174 -3.08 19.51 5.15
CA PHE A 174 -4.56 19.56 5.20
C PHE A 174 -5.12 20.31 6.42
N LEU A 175 -4.28 21.08 7.12
CA LEU A 175 -4.65 22.10 8.12
C LEU A 175 -4.61 23.50 7.47
#